data_AF-A0A3E2C611-F1
#
_entry.id   AF-A0A3E2C611-F1
#
_cell.length_a   1.000
_cell.length_b   1.000
_cell.length_c   1.000
_cell.angle_alpha   90.00
_cell.angle_beta   90.00
_cell.angle_gamma   90.00
#
_symmetry.space_group_name_H-M   'P 1'
#
loop_
_entity.id
_entity.type
_entity.pdbx_description
1 polymer ?
#
loop_
_entity_poly.entity_id
_entity_poly.type
_entity_poly.pdbx_seq_one_letter_code
_entity_poly.pdbx_strand_id
1 'polypeptide(L)'
;EIDGANSVQKFFRITVPLLKPTTLFIVITSMIGYIQAYVQILVMTNGGPGTSTYTISYLIFDQAFQKYNFGIASAMSVILFIITGILTFIMFKASKDSELV
;
A
#
# COMPACT_ATOMS: atom_id res chain seq x y z
N GLU A 1 4.01 -7.93 -37.35
CA GLU A 1 2.56 -8.24 -37.27
C GLU A 1 2.23 -9.52 -38.05
N ILE A 2 3.13 -10.50 -38.00
CA ILE A 2 3.11 -11.68 -38.88
C ILE A 2 2.06 -12.72 -38.43
N ASP A 3 1.59 -12.68 -37.17
CA ASP A 3 0.64 -13.66 -36.61
C ASP A 3 -0.85 -13.25 -36.64
N GLY A 4 -1.22 -12.15 -37.32
CA GLY A 4 -2.63 -11.77 -37.48
C GLY A 4 -3.40 -11.40 -36.19
N ALA A 5 -2.70 -11.19 -35.08
CA ALA A 5 -3.31 -10.86 -33.79
C ALA A 5 -3.85 -9.42 -33.74
N ASN A 6 -5.13 -9.28 -33.41
CA ASN A 6 -5.79 -7.98 -33.19
C ASN A 6 -5.16 -7.26 -31.98
N SER A 7 -5.15 -5.92 -31.96
CA SER A 7 -4.56 -5.08 -30.89
C SER A 7 -5.04 -5.46 -29.49
N VAL A 8 -6.30 -5.88 -29.34
CA VAL A 8 -6.86 -6.37 -28.07
C VAL A 8 -6.23 -7.70 -27.64
N GLN A 9 -6.02 -8.63 -28.59
CA GLN A 9 -5.36 -9.91 -28.31
C GLN A 9 -3.89 -9.69 -27.92
N LYS A 10 -3.21 -8.75 -28.59
CA LYS A 10 -1.83 -8.35 -28.27
C LYS A 10 -1.73 -7.76 -26.86
N PHE A 11 -2.66 -6.89 -26.48
CA PHE A 11 -2.70 -6.29 -25.15
C PHE A 11 -2.86 -7.34 -24.05
N PHE A 12 -3.88 -8.20 -24.13
CA PHE A 12 -4.16 -9.17 -23.06
C PHE A 12 -3.22 -10.39 -23.04
N ARG A 13 -2.70 -10.84 -24.19
CA ARG A 13 -1.85 -12.04 -24.27
C ARG A 13 -0.36 -11.75 -24.26
N ILE A 14 0.06 -10.54 -24.58
CA ILE A 14 1.47 -10.17 -24.63
C ILE A 14 1.76 -9.06 -23.61
N THR A 15 1.11 -7.91 -23.73
CA THR A 15 1.44 -6.74 -22.88
C THR A 15 1.12 -6.97 -21.40
N VAL A 16 -0.06 -7.50 -21.06
CA VAL A 16 -0.48 -7.73 -19.67
C VAL A 16 0.40 -8.80 -18.97
N PRO A 17 0.72 -9.96 -19.57
CA PRO A 17 1.63 -10.94 -18.97
C PRO A 17 3.05 -10.42 -18.81
N LEU A 18 3.56 -9.65 -19.78
CA LEU A 18 4.93 -9.11 -19.72
C LEU A 18 5.09 -8.07 -18.61
N LEU A 19 4.03 -7.31 -18.31
CA LEU A 19 4.02 -6.30 -17.25
C LEU A 19 3.53 -6.84 -15.91
N LYS A 20 3.12 -8.10 -15.82
CA LYS A 20 2.55 -8.73 -14.62
C LYS A 20 3.43 -8.58 -13.36
N PRO A 21 4.76 -8.82 -13.40
CA PRO A 21 5.61 -8.62 -12.22
C PRO A 21 5.65 -7.16 -11.76
N THR A 22 5.81 -6.22 -12.70
CA THR A 22 5.85 -4.77 -12.37
C THR A 22 4.49 -4.26 -11.88
N THR A 23 3.40 -4.74 -12.46
CA THR A 23 2.04 -4.33 -12.08
C THR A 23 1.69 -4.83 -10.68
N LEU A 24 2.06 -6.07 -10.34
CA LEU A 24 1.91 -6.61 -8.99
C LEU A 24 2.71 -5.81 -7.96
N PHE A 25 3.96 -5.48 -8.29
CA PHE A 25 4.79 -4.63 -7.43
C PHE A 25 4.14 -3.26 -7.17
N ILE A 26 3.68 -2.57 -8.23
CA ILE A 26 3.05 -1.25 -8.11
C ILE A 26 1.75 -1.31 -7.33
N VAL A 27 0.90 -2.32 -7.56
CA VAL A 27 -0.38 -2.46 -6.85
C VAL A 27 -0.16 -2.65 -5.35
N ILE A 28 0.77 -3.52 -4.96
CA ILE A 28 1.01 -3.81 -3.55
C ILE A 28 1.72 -2.63 -2.85
N THR A 29 2.74 -2.03 -3.49
CA THR A 29 3.40 -0.82 -2.95
C THR A 29 2.40 0.33 -2.78
N SER A 30 1.52 0.54 -3.76
CA SER A 30 0.46 1.55 -3.67
C SER A 30 -0.50 1.26 -2.52
N MET A 31 -0.90 -0.01 -2.34
CA MET A 31 -1.77 -0.43 -1.24
C MET A 31 -1.13 -0.18 0.14
N ILE A 32 0.17 -0.46 0.30
CA ILE A 32 0.92 -0.12 1.51
C ILE A 32 0.98 1.41 1.71
N GLY A 33 1.24 2.15 0.62
CA GLY A 33 1.25 3.61 0.64
C GLY A 33 -0.08 4.20 1.12
N TYR A 34 -1.21 3.66 0.66
CA TYR A 34 -2.54 4.09 1.11
C TYR A 34 -2.81 3.78 2.58
N ILE A 35 -2.36 2.62 3.09
CA ILE A 35 -2.46 2.30 4.52
C ILE A 35 -1.67 3.30 5.37
N GLN A 36 -0.55 3.82 4.85
CA GLN A 36 0.29 4.81 5.51
C GLN A 36 -0.05 6.26 5.16
N ALA A 37 -1.08 6.52 4.34
CA ALA A 37 -1.40 7.85 3.79
C ALA A 37 -2.04 8.81 4.81
N TYR A 38 -1.36 9.02 5.93
CA TYR A 38 -1.76 9.93 6.99
C TYR A 38 -1.93 11.38 6.51
N VAL A 39 -0.92 11.91 5.81
CA VAL A 39 -0.89 13.32 5.42
C VAL A 39 -2.06 13.67 4.51
N GLN A 40 -2.40 12.78 3.57
CA GLN A 40 -3.50 13.00 2.65
C GLN A 40 -4.86 13.00 3.36
N ILE A 41 -5.06 12.12 4.34
CA ILE A 41 -6.29 12.06 5.14
C ILE A 41 -6.41 13.28 6.06
N LEU A 42 -5.32 13.69 6.71
CA LEU A 42 -5.30 14.89 7.54
C LEU A 42 -5.70 16.14 6.72
N VAL A 43 -5.07 16.34 5.57
CA VAL A 43 -5.29 17.52 4.74
C VAL A 43 -6.68 17.54 4.10
N MET A 44 -7.18 16.39 3.64
CA MET A 44 -8.44 16.33 2.90
C MET A 44 -9.68 16.20 3.80
N THR A 45 -9.60 15.45 4.90
CA THR A 45 -10.78 15.17 5.74
C THR A 45 -10.61 15.53 7.20
N ASN A 46 -9.39 15.83 7.67
CA ASN A 46 -9.06 15.93 9.11
C ASN A 46 -9.62 14.74 9.93
N GLY A 47 -9.77 13.57 9.31
CA GLY A 47 -10.34 12.39 9.95
C GLY A 47 -11.87 12.24 9.92
N GLY A 48 -12.63 13.10 9.23
CA GLY A 48 -14.10 13.12 9.27
C GLY A 48 -14.86 12.42 8.12
N PRO A 49 -16.19 12.17 8.28
CA PRO A 49 -17.04 12.49 9.44
C PRO A 49 -16.98 11.41 10.53
N GLY A 50 -16.79 11.83 11.79
CA GLY A 50 -16.66 10.90 12.92
C GLY A 50 -15.31 10.16 12.91
N THR A 51 -15.35 8.83 12.85
CA THR A 51 -14.16 7.94 12.83
C THR A 51 -13.95 7.24 11.47
N SER A 52 -14.74 7.56 10.45
CA SER A 52 -14.83 6.79 9.21
C SER A 52 -13.56 6.78 8.35
N THR A 53 -12.66 7.76 8.51
CA THR A 53 -11.37 7.80 7.80
C THR A 53 -10.17 7.66 8.74
N TYR A 54 -10.37 7.16 9.96
CA TYR A 54 -9.25 6.93 10.89
C TYR A 54 -8.35 5.80 10.40
N THR A 55 -7.13 6.16 9.99
CA THR A 55 -6.03 5.22 9.77
C THR A 55 -5.20 5.07 11.03
N ILE A 56 -4.46 3.95 11.14
CA ILE A 56 -3.57 3.70 12.28
C ILE A 56 -2.57 4.85 12.46
N SER A 57 -2.04 5.37 11.35
CA SER A 57 -1.13 6.52 11.35
C SER A 57 -1.78 7.81 11.86
N TYR A 58 -3.07 8.04 11.55
CA TYR A 58 -3.82 9.17 12.11
C TYR A 58 -3.98 9.05 13.62
N LEU A 59 -4.32 7.87 14.12
CA LEU A 59 -4.48 7.63 15.56
C LEU A 59 -3.18 7.81 16.33
N ILE A 60 -2.04 7.41 15.76
CA ILE A 60 -0.71 7.66 16.34
C ILE A 60 -0.49 9.16 16.51
N PHE A 61 -0.81 9.95 15.48
CA PHE A 61 -0.63 11.39 15.53
C PHE A 61 -1.56 12.06 16.55
N ASP A 62 -2.85 11.70 16.57
CA ASP A 62 -3.81 12.20 17.56
C ASP A 62 -3.34 11.90 18.99
N GLN A 63 -2.91 10.66 19.26
CA GLN A 63 -2.42 10.27 20.57
C GLN A 63 -1.14 11.02 20.96
N ALA A 64 -0.18 11.20 20.04
CA ALA A 64 1.08 11.87 20.31
C ALA A 64 0.93 13.38 20.51
N PHE A 65 0.18 14.05 19.63
CA PHE A 65 0.23 15.52 19.51
C PHE A 65 -1.05 16.23 19.98
N GLN A 66 -2.21 15.56 19.98
CA GLN A 66 -3.45 16.14 20.51
C GLN A 66 -3.68 15.73 21.97
N LYS A 67 -3.43 14.46 22.29
CA LYS A 67 -3.65 13.89 23.63
C LYS A 67 -2.38 13.82 24.48
N TYR A 68 -1.22 14.15 23.90
CA TYR A 68 0.09 14.11 24.56
C TYR A 68 0.44 12.75 25.21
N ASN A 69 -0.16 11.68 24.73
CA ASN A 69 0.08 10.31 25.19
C ASN A 69 1.11 9.62 24.30
N PHE A 70 2.37 10.07 24.44
CA PHE A 70 3.49 9.56 23.67
C PHE A 70 3.77 8.07 23.92
N GLY A 71 3.45 7.55 25.11
CA GLY A 71 3.63 6.12 25.44
C GLY A 71 2.73 5.22 24.58
N ILE A 72 1.43 5.54 24.52
CA ILE A 72 0.48 4.81 23.66
C ILE A 72 0.83 5.01 22.18
N ALA A 73 1.15 6.24 21.77
CA ALA A 73 1.51 6.51 20.37
C ALA A 73 2.76 5.73 19.92
N SER A 74 3.76 5.60 20.79
CA SER A 74 4.97 4.81 20.52
C SER A 74 4.63 3.32 20.37
N ALA A 75 3.83 2.75 21.27
CA ALA A 75 3.39 1.36 21.17
C ALA A 75 2.62 1.08 19.87
N MET A 76 1.70 1.98 19.50
CA MET A 76 0.96 1.89 18.24
C MET A 76 1.88 1.98 17.01
N SER A 77 2.91 2.82 17.07
CA SER A 77 3.91 2.96 16.00
C SER A 77 4.72 1.68 15.79
N VAL A 78 5.13 1.01 16.88
CA VAL A 78 5.85 -0.26 16.82
C VAL A 78 4.96 -1.36 16.21
N ILE A 79 3.68 -1.43 16.57
CA ILE A 79 2.73 -2.37 15.97
C ILE A 79 2.58 -2.11 14.46
N LEU A 80 2.42 -0.85 14.06
CA LEU A 80 2.33 -0.47 12.64
C LEU A 80 3.61 -0.84 11.88
N PHE A 81 4.78 -0.65 12.50
CA PHE A 81 6.06 -1.06 11.93
C PHE A 81 6.13 -2.57 11.68
N ILE A 82 5.68 -3.39 12.64
CA ILE A 82 5.65 -4.86 12.47
C ILE A 82 4.70 -5.24 11.31
N ILE A 83 3.50 -4.68 11.26
CA ILE A 83 2.53 -4.96 10.20
C ILE A 83 3.10 -4.60 8.82
N THR A 84 3.68 -3.40 8.69
CA THR A 84 4.25 -2.93 7.43
C THR A 84 5.52 -3.70 7.05
N GLY A 85 6.32 -4.14 8.03
CA GLY A 85 7.46 -5.04 7.83
C GLY A 85 7.03 -6.41 7.31
N ILE A 86 5.98 -7.02 7.87
CA ILE A 86 5.41 -8.29 7.39
C ILE A 86 4.88 -8.14 5.96
N LEU A 87 4.14 -7.06 5.68
CA LEU A 87 3.64 -6.78 4.33
C LEU A 87 4.79 -6.62 3.33
N THR A 88 5.84 -5.91 3.71
CA THR A 88 7.04 -5.70 2.89
C THR A 88 7.78 -7.02 2.64
N PHE A 89 7.87 -7.90 3.65
CA PHE A 89 8.48 -9.21 3.51
C PHE A 89 7.69 -10.12 2.56
N ILE A 90 6.35 -10.15 2.69
CA ILE A 90 5.46 -10.86 1.77
C ILE A 90 5.62 -10.31 0.34
N MET A 91 5.71 -8.98 0.19
CA MET A 91 5.98 -8.31 -1.09
C MET A 91 7.28 -8.81 -1.72
N PHE A 92 8.37 -8.83 -0.97
CA PHE A 92 9.67 -9.21 -1.48
C PHE A 92 9.69 -10.68 -1.92
N LYS A 93 9.00 -11.55 -1.18
CA LYS A 93 8.84 -12.96 -1.54
C LYS A 93 7.97 -13.15 -2.80
N ALA A 94 6.82 -12.48 -2.88
CA ALA A 94 5.93 -12.55 -4.04
C ALA A 94 6.56 -11.97 -5.32
N SER A 95 7.34 -10.89 -5.18
CA SER A 95 8.08 -10.29 -6.31
C SER A 95 9.18 -11.21 -6.82
N LYS A 96 9.87 -11.91 -5.91
CA LYS A 96 10.94 -12.86 -6.27
C LYS A 96 10.42 -14.10 -7.00
N ASP A 97 9.23 -14.59 -6.64
CA ASP A 97 8.56 -15.68 -7.38
C ASP A 97 8.08 -15.23 -8.78
N SER A 98 7.96 -13.91 -9.01
CA SER A 98 7.56 -13.33 -10.30
C SER A 98 8.74 -13.09 -11.25
N GLU A 99 9.98 -13.09 -10.75
CA GLU A 99 11.22 -13.01 -11.55
C GLU A 99 11.73 -14.40 -12.01
N LEU A 100 11.15 -15.49 -11.46
CA LEU A 100 11.58 -16.87 -11.75
C LEU A 100 10.65 -17.64 -12.70
N VAL A 101 9.70 -16.96 -13.36
CA VAL A 101 8.85 -17.50 -14.45
C VAL A 101 9.06 -16.67 -15.70
#